data_AF-A0A662VU03-F1
#
_entry.id   AF-A0A662VU03-F1
#
_cell.length_a   1.000
_cell.length_b   1.000
_cell.length_c   1.000
_cell.angle_alpha   90.00
_cell.angle_beta   90.00
_cell.angle_gamma   90.00
#
_symmetry.space_group_name_H-M   'P 1'
#
loop_
_entity.id
_entity.type
_entity.pdbx_description
1 polymer ?
#
loop_
_entity_poly.entity_id
_entity_poly.type
_entity_poly.pdbx_seq_one_letter_code
_entity_poly.pdbx_strand_id
1 'polypeptide(L)'
;MWVCYKVLLKACAPIHIGYGAKLGIVDKTRYYIPAKNIWGALTNLITKSAMNNGSPKLYFKIGEELRRNMKFSYFYPAEYREVDDEEIEVKQVFAPLYTENGLRFGIRKDEKQVDLMEFERIFISSLVSTAIDKSSRSAEEGSLHEIEFIKDKIKFKQDKGPKPAVFIGYFFTKSNPLKVNLSNGLSVEILFERDSIKINGTSLDEIWVGGERNYGFG
;
A
#
# COMPACT_ATOMS: atom_id res chain seq x y z
N MET A 1 25.58 7.64 -5.77
CA MET A 1 24.94 6.69 -6.71
C MET A 1 23.60 6.29 -6.11
N TRP A 2 22.54 6.12 -6.89
CA TRP A 2 21.25 5.61 -6.37
C TRP A 2 21.20 4.09 -6.57
N VAL A 3 20.74 3.36 -5.56
CA VAL A 3 20.43 1.93 -5.65
C VAL A 3 18.93 1.78 -5.83
N CYS A 4 18.52 1.00 -6.83
CA CYS A 4 17.11 0.74 -7.13
C CYS A 4 16.72 -0.64 -6.62
N TYR A 5 15.60 -0.70 -5.91
CA TYR A 5 14.99 -1.93 -5.42
C TYR A 5 13.61 -2.07 -6.04
N LYS A 6 13.36 -3.24 -6.65
CA LYS A 6 12.02 -3.68 -7.02
C LYS A 6 11.38 -4.28 -5.77
N VAL A 7 10.19 -3.81 -5.42
CA VAL A 7 9.48 -4.23 -4.21
C VAL A 7 8.15 -4.85 -4.56
N LEU A 8 7.86 -5.97 -3.92
CA LEU A 8 6.59 -6.67 -3.97
C LEU A 8 6.00 -6.66 -2.56
N LEU A 9 4.84 -6.02 -2.39
CA LEU A 9 4.11 -5.98 -1.13
C LEU A 9 2.90 -6.89 -1.23
N LYS A 10 2.84 -7.90 -0.37
CA LYS A 10 1.69 -8.80 -0.24
C LYS A 10 0.67 -8.17 0.71
N ALA A 11 -0.59 -8.09 0.31
CA ALA A 11 -1.65 -7.55 1.16
C ALA A 11 -2.04 -8.56 2.24
N CYS A 12 -1.93 -8.15 3.50
CA CYS A 12 -2.39 -8.93 4.66
C CYS A 12 -3.83 -8.61 5.07
N ALA A 13 -4.34 -7.42 4.68
CA ALA A 13 -5.68 -6.94 4.96
C ALA A 13 -6.18 -6.04 3.81
N PRO A 14 -7.50 -5.81 3.68
CA PRO A 14 -8.04 -4.94 2.64
C PRO A 14 -7.53 -3.50 2.79
N ILE A 15 -7.29 -2.80 1.68
CA ILE A 15 -6.57 -1.53 1.70
C ILE A 15 -7.46 -0.39 1.20
N HIS A 16 -7.71 0.59 2.07
CA HIS A 16 -8.36 1.85 1.69
C HIS A 16 -7.31 2.97 1.62
N ILE A 17 -7.20 3.64 0.47
CA ILE A 17 -6.22 4.72 0.24
C ILE A 17 -6.87 6.11 0.25
N GLY A 18 -8.19 6.17 0.07
CA GLY A 18 -8.96 7.42 -0.08
C GLY A 18 -8.81 8.06 -1.47
N TYR A 19 -9.94 8.48 -2.03
CA TYR A 19 -10.05 9.10 -3.36
C TYR A 19 -10.59 10.54 -3.29
N GLY A 20 -10.11 11.34 -2.33
CA GLY A 20 -10.54 12.73 -2.20
C GLY A 20 -11.95 12.86 -1.63
N ALA A 21 -12.82 13.66 -2.26
CA ALA A 21 -14.18 13.87 -1.76
C ALA A 21 -15.06 12.63 -1.94
N LYS A 22 -15.92 12.35 -0.95
CA LYS A 22 -16.93 11.29 -1.02
C LYS A 22 -17.94 11.57 -2.13
N LEU A 23 -18.43 10.50 -2.76
CA LEU A 23 -19.53 10.57 -3.71
C LEU A 23 -20.83 10.20 -3.01
N GLY A 24 -21.52 11.21 -2.46
CA GLY A 24 -22.66 10.98 -1.57
C GLY A 24 -22.22 10.22 -0.33
N ILE A 25 -22.77 9.01 -0.13
CA ILE A 25 -22.42 8.12 0.99
C ILE A 25 -21.19 7.24 0.73
N VAL A 26 -20.67 7.23 -0.49
CA VAL A 26 -19.58 6.35 -0.92
C VAL A 26 -18.23 7.02 -0.74
N ASP A 27 -17.39 6.43 0.11
CA ASP A 27 -15.99 6.77 0.28
C ASP A 27 -15.13 5.90 -0.63
N LYS A 28 -14.67 6.49 -1.73
CA LYS A 28 -13.96 5.77 -2.78
C LYS A 28 -12.49 5.55 -2.44
N THR A 29 -11.89 4.51 -3.02
CA THR A 29 -10.45 4.24 -2.89
C THR A 29 -9.69 4.46 -4.19
N ARG A 30 -8.39 4.74 -4.10
CA ARG A 30 -7.50 4.70 -5.28
C ARG A 30 -7.21 3.26 -5.66
N TYR A 31 -7.06 3.00 -6.95
CA TYR A 31 -6.70 1.68 -7.51
C TYR A 31 -5.21 1.32 -7.37
N TYR A 32 -4.43 2.18 -6.74
CA TYR A 32 -2.99 2.03 -6.55
C TYR A 32 -2.60 2.76 -5.27
N ILE A 33 -1.41 2.44 -4.76
CA ILE A 33 -0.86 3.07 -3.58
C ILE A 33 0.12 4.18 -4.02
N PRO A 34 -0.15 5.46 -3.70
CA PRO A 34 0.75 6.55 -4.00
C PRO A 34 2.06 6.45 -3.21
N ALA A 35 3.14 7.00 -3.80
CA ALA A 35 4.46 7.08 -3.18
C ALA A 35 4.42 7.76 -1.80
N LYS A 36 3.57 8.79 -1.64
CA LYS A 36 3.40 9.50 -0.36
C LYS A 36 2.85 8.60 0.75
N ASN A 37 2.01 7.62 0.41
CA ASN A 37 1.43 6.70 1.39
C ASN A 37 2.52 5.72 1.89
N ILE A 38 3.34 5.21 0.97
CA ILE A 38 4.51 4.38 1.32
C ILE A 38 5.53 5.16 2.15
N TRP A 39 5.85 6.39 1.75
CA TRP A 39 6.72 7.28 2.51
C TRP A 39 6.20 7.53 3.94
N GLY A 40 4.90 7.81 4.08
CA GLY A 40 4.28 8.01 5.39
C GLY A 40 4.29 6.74 6.24
N ALA A 41 3.99 5.59 5.65
CA ALA A 41 4.04 4.28 6.29
C ALA A 41 5.44 3.95 6.82
N LEU A 42 6.48 4.11 6.00
CA LEU A 42 7.87 3.90 6.41
C LEU A 42 8.31 4.90 7.48
N THR A 43 7.95 6.18 7.34
CA THR A 43 8.24 7.19 8.36
C THR A 43 7.65 6.77 9.71
N ASN A 44 6.39 6.30 9.72
CA ASN A 44 5.71 5.84 10.92
C ASN A 44 6.34 4.57 11.50
N LEU A 45 6.65 3.58 10.65
CA LEU A 45 7.30 2.34 11.06
C LEU A 45 8.66 2.63 11.72
N ILE A 46 9.50 3.42 11.06
CA ILE A 46 10.83 3.77 11.56
C ILE A 46 10.75 4.60 12.84
N THR A 47 9.85 5.58 12.90
CA THR A 47 9.70 6.42 14.09
C THR A 47 9.26 5.59 15.30
N LYS A 48 8.32 4.67 15.12
CA LYS A 48 7.85 3.77 16.19
C LYS A 48 8.91 2.74 16.60
N SER A 49 9.62 2.17 15.65
CA SER A 49 10.68 1.20 15.93
C SER A 49 11.88 1.83 16.64
N ALA A 50 12.24 3.06 16.27
CA ALA A 50 13.35 3.76 16.90
C ALA A 50 13.04 4.27 18.32
N MET A 51 11.76 4.49 18.69
CA MET A 51 11.39 5.04 20.00
C MET A 51 9.99 4.59 20.48
N ASN A 52 9.91 4.21 21.76
CA ASN A 52 8.67 3.81 22.44
C ASN A 52 7.64 4.93 22.69
N ASN A 53 7.80 6.12 22.10
CA ASN A 53 6.79 7.20 22.02
C ASN A 53 7.37 8.38 21.22
N GLY A 54 7.26 8.32 19.90
CA GLY A 54 7.81 9.34 19.00
C GLY A 54 7.15 10.72 19.15
N SER A 55 7.96 11.78 19.24
CA SER A 55 7.44 13.16 19.22
C SER A 55 7.11 13.62 17.79
N PRO A 56 6.18 14.58 17.58
CA PRO A 56 5.89 15.13 16.24
C PRO A 56 7.13 15.65 15.49
N LYS A 57 8.09 16.24 16.22
CA LYS A 57 9.36 16.71 15.66
C LYS A 57 10.21 15.57 15.08
N LEU A 58 10.10 14.37 15.63
CA LEU A 58 10.84 13.20 15.17
C LEU A 58 10.26 12.64 13.86
N TYR A 59 8.93 12.52 13.78
CA TYR A 59 8.25 12.13 12.53
C TYR A 59 8.64 13.05 11.38
N PHE A 60 8.64 14.36 11.61
CA PHE A 60 9.05 15.34 10.61
C PHE A 60 10.49 15.14 10.15
N LYS A 61 11.44 14.98 11.09
CA LYS A 61 12.86 14.78 10.75
C LYS A 61 13.11 13.49 9.99
N ILE A 62 12.55 12.37 10.45
CA ILE A 62 12.67 11.08 9.75
C ILE A 62 12.05 11.19 8.36
N GLY A 63 10.85 11.77 8.27
CA GLY A 63 10.17 11.98 6.99
C GLY A 63 11.01 12.79 6.00
N GLU A 64 11.62 13.90 6.45
CA GLU A 64 12.49 14.73 5.61
C GLU A 64 13.78 14.00 5.18
N GLU A 65 14.39 13.24 6.08
CA GLU A 65 15.57 12.43 5.77
C GLU A 65 15.26 11.33 4.75
N LEU A 66 14.13 10.63 4.90
CA LEU A 66 13.64 9.69 3.90
C LEU A 66 13.35 10.40 2.58
N ARG A 67 12.72 11.58 2.59
CA ARG A 67 12.42 12.32 1.36
C ARG A 67 13.68 12.78 0.63
N ARG A 68 14.75 13.11 1.35
CA ARG A 68 16.04 13.55 0.80
C ARG A 68 16.89 12.41 0.25
N ASN A 69 16.82 11.24 0.90
CA ASN A 69 17.69 10.10 0.61
C ASN A 69 17.01 8.92 -0.07
N MET A 70 15.67 8.93 -0.13
CA MET A 70 14.87 7.93 -0.81
C MET A 70 13.86 8.54 -1.79
N LYS A 71 13.54 7.80 -2.85
CA LYS A 71 12.44 8.07 -3.76
C LYS A 71 11.62 6.80 -3.93
N PHE A 72 10.31 6.95 -4.10
CA PHE A 72 9.38 5.84 -4.25
C PHE A 72 8.59 6.02 -5.55
N SER A 73 8.35 4.94 -6.28
CA SER A 73 7.32 4.92 -7.31
C SER A 73 5.93 4.80 -6.67
N TYR A 74 4.90 4.82 -7.51
CA TYR A 74 3.61 4.30 -7.10
C TYR A 74 3.64 2.77 -7.13
N PHE A 75 2.76 2.17 -6.36
CA PHE A 75 2.65 0.72 -6.23
C PHE A 75 1.31 0.28 -6.81
N TYR A 76 1.37 -0.59 -7.82
CA TYR A 76 0.21 -1.01 -8.59
C TYR A 76 -0.09 -2.49 -8.33
N PRO A 77 -1.38 -2.89 -8.33
CA PRO A 77 -1.74 -4.30 -8.27
C PRO A 77 -1.13 -5.10 -9.43
N ALA A 78 -0.74 -6.33 -9.15
CA ALA A 78 -0.11 -7.21 -10.12
C ALA A 78 -0.76 -8.60 -10.16
N GLU A 79 -0.81 -9.18 -11.36
CA GLU A 79 -0.96 -10.63 -11.51
C GLU A 79 0.42 -11.27 -11.40
N TYR A 80 0.48 -12.38 -10.68
CA TYR A 80 1.71 -13.13 -10.48
C TYR A 80 1.46 -14.64 -10.44
N ARG A 81 2.56 -15.38 -10.61
CA ARG A 81 2.64 -16.81 -10.28
C ARG A 81 3.73 -17.03 -9.23
N GLU A 82 3.48 -17.97 -8.35
CA GLU A 82 4.51 -18.52 -7.46
C GLU A 82 5.37 -19.46 -8.30
N VAL A 83 6.68 -19.29 -8.23
CA VAL A 83 7.66 -20.15 -8.89
C VAL A 83 8.08 -21.25 -7.91
N ASP A 84 8.57 -20.83 -6.75
CA ASP A 84 8.90 -21.65 -5.57
C ASP A 84 8.40 -20.92 -4.29
N ASP A 85 8.61 -21.49 -3.10
CA ASP A 85 8.07 -20.97 -1.82
C ASP A 85 8.46 -19.50 -1.50
N GLU A 86 9.55 -18.99 -2.08
CA GLU A 86 10.07 -17.64 -1.82
C GLU A 86 10.09 -16.71 -3.05
N GLU A 87 9.72 -17.21 -4.24
CA GLU A 87 9.86 -16.43 -5.47
C GLU A 87 8.54 -16.23 -6.21
N ILE A 88 8.25 -14.96 -6.47
CA ILE A 88 7.06 -14.52 -7.20
C ILE A 88 7.48 -13.95 -8.55
N GLU A 89 6.96 -14.55 -9.63
CA GLU A 89 7.09 -14.00 -10.97
C GLU A 89 5.86 -13.15 -11.31
N VAL A 90 6.09 -11.85 -11.52
CA VAL A 90 5.05 -10.90 -11.93
C VAL A 90 4.72 -11.09 -13.40
N LYS A 91 3.49 -11.50 -13.71
CA LYS A 91 2.98 -11.66 -15.07
C LYS A 91 2.52 -10.34 -15.67
N GLN A 92 1.66 -9.60 -14.98
CA GLN A 92 1.11 -8.33 -15.47
C GLN A 92 1.08 -7.30 -14.34
N VAL A 93 1.29 -6.03 -14.67
CA VAL A 93 1.17 -4.90 -13.73
C VAL A 93 0.02 -4.03 -14.19
N PHE A 94 -1.03 -3.92 -13.37
CA PHE A 94 -2.26 -3.21 -13.72
C PHE A 94 -2.17 -1.71 -13.43
N ALA A 95 -1.13 -1.06 -13.96
CA ALA A 95 -1.09 0.40 -14.01
C ALA A 95 -2.02 0.91 -15.14
N PRO A 96 -2.62 2.10 -15.00
CA PRO A 96 -3.52 2.65 -16.01
C PRO A 96 -2.73 3.08 -17.25
N LEU A 97 -3.30 2.80 -18.42
CA LEU A 97 -2.78 3.17 -19.74
C LEU A 97 -3.92 3.64 -20.63
N TYR A 98 -3.77 4.81 -21.26
CA TYR A 98 -4.70 5.23 -22.32
C TYR A 98 -4.30 4.57 -23.64
N THR A 99 -5.28 3.93 -24.27
CA THR A 99 -5.17 3.29 -25.59
C THR A 99 -6.14 3.95 -26.56
N GLU A 100 -6.07 3.59 -27.84
CA GLU A 100 -7.08 3.98 -28.84
C GLU A 100 -8.51 3.56 -28.43
N ASN A 101 -8.63 2.51 -27.62
CA ASN A 101 -9.90 1.98 -27.11
C ASN A 101 -10.25 2.53 -25.71
N GLY A 102 -9.65 3.65 -25.30
CA GLY A 102 -9.87 4.28 -24.00
C GLY A 102 -8.94 3.78 -22.89
N LEU A 103 -9.35 3.99 -21.64
CA LEU A 103 -8.59 3.60 -20.44
C LEU A 103 -8.55 2.07 -20.29
N ARG A 104 -7.33 1.53 -20.22
CA ARG A 104 -7.03 0.14 -19.95
C ARG A 104 -6.11 0.01 -18.73
N PHE A 105 -6.05 -1.19 -18.18
CA PHE A 105 -5.13 -1.55 -17.10
C PHE A 105 -4.27 -2.74 -17.54
N GLY A 106 -2.96 -2.62 -17.33
CA GLY A 106 -1.99 -3.61 -17.78
C GLY A 106 -0.95 -2.98 -18.71
N ILE A 107 0.29 -2.85 -18.23
CA ILE A 107 1.37 -2.18 -18.98
C ILE A 107 2.28 -3.13 -19.76
N ARG A 108 2.28 -4.42 -19.42
CA ARG A 108 3.05 -5.42 -20.16
C ARG A 108 2.33 -5.76 -21.45
N LYS A 109 2.98 -5.49 -22.58
CA LYS A 109 2.41 -5.58 -23.94
C LYS A 109 2.20 -7.02 -24.41
N ASP A 110 3.02 -7.92 -23.90
CA ASP A 110 2.99 -9.37 -24.12
C ASP A 110 1.84 -10.06 -23.36
N GLU A 111 1.18 -9.35 -22.47
CA GLU A 111 0.18 -9.88 -21.55
C GLU A 111 -1.17 -9.18 -21.71
N LYS A 112 -2.24 -9.86 -21.32
CA LYS A 112 -3.60 -9.35 -21.52
C LYS A 112 -3.82 -8.06 -20.71
N GLN A 113 -4.35 -7.04 -21.37
CA GLN A 113 -4.89 -5.83 -20.74
C GLN A 113 -6.37 -6.02 -20.41
N VAL A 114 -6.86 -5.28 -19.42
CA VAL A 114 -8.27 -5.30 -19.01
C VAL A 114 -8.87 -3.90 -19.07
N ASP A 115 -10.20 -3.81 -19.24
CA ASP A 115 -10.93 -2.56 -19.04
C ASP A 115 -11.17 -2.29 -17.55
N LEU A 116 -11.80 -1.15 -17.26
CA LEU A 116 -12.15 -0.73 -15.91
C LEU A 116 -13.04 -1.74 -15.19
N MET A 117 -14.06 -2.28 -15.86
CA MET A 117 -15.03 -3.19 -15.24
C MET A 117 -14.36 -4.49 -14.79
N GLU A 118 -13.51 -5.08 -15.63
CA GLU A 118 -12.78 -6.29 -15.27
C GLU A 118 -11.70 -5.99 -14.21
N PHE A 119 -11.06 -4.81 -14.24
CA PHE A 119 -10.14 -4.38 -13.19
C PHE A 119 -10.84 -4.30 -11.82
N GLU A 120 -11.97 -3.58 -11.74
CA GLU A 120 -12.74 -3.43 -10.51
C GLU A 120 -13.27 -4.77 -10.00
N ARG A 121 -13.76 -5.63 -10.91
CA ARG A 121 -14.18 -7.00 -10.56
C ARG A 121 -13.06 -7.77 -9.86
N ILE A 122 -11.82 -7.64 -10.32
CA ILE A 122 -10.67 -8.35 -9.75
C ILE A 122 -10.23 -7.71 -8.43
N PHE A 123 -10.05 -6.38 -8.40
CA PHE A 123 -9.31 -5.71 -7.33
C PHE A 123 -10.15 -4.91 -6.34
N ILE A 124 -11.37 -4.49 -6.68
CA ILE A 124 -12.14 -3.53 -5.88
C ILE A 124 -13.39 -4.19 -5.30
N SER A 125 -13.67 -3.87 -4.04
CA SER A 125 -14.91 -4.21 -3.34
C SER A 125 -15.32 -3.03 -2.47
N SER A 126 -16.53 -3.07 -1.93
CA SER A 126 -16.99 -2.12 -0.93
C SER A 126 -17.54 -2.81 0.32
N LEU A 127 -17.55 -2.07 1.42
CA LEU A 127 -18.20 -2.44 2.67
C LEU A 127 -19.28 -1.39 2.97
N VAL A 128 -20.52 -1.85 3.15
CA VAL A 128 -21.63 -0.99 3.57
C VAL A 128 -21.80 -1.14 5.09
N SER A 129 -21.84 -0.02 5.80
CA SER A 129 -22.05 0.02 7.25
C SER A 129 -23.05 1.11 7.63
N THR A 130 -23.76 0.90 8.74
CA THR A 130 -24.64 1.89 9.36
C THR A 130 -24.35 1.91 10.86
N ALA A 131 -24.41 3.09 11.48
CA ALA A 131 -24.37 3.17 12.94
C ALA A 131 -25.69 2.64 13.52
N ILE A 132 -25.61 2.05 14.72
CA ILE A 132 -26.79 1.58 15.46
C ILE A 132 -27.11 2.61 16.54
N ASP A 133 -28.32 3.14 16.50
CA ASP A 133 -28.87 3.98 17.55
C ASP A 133 -29.02 3.14 18.84
N LYS A 134 -28.30 3.55 19.90
CA LYS A 134 -28.27 2.84 21.18
C LYS A 134 -29.60 2.90 21.94
N SER A 135 -30.47 3.87 21.63
CA SER A 135 -31.76 4.07 22.29
C SER A 135 -32.86 3.19 21.67
N SER A 136 -32.90 3.11 20.34
CA SER A 136 -33.92 2.36 19.59
C SER A 136 -33.45 0.98 19.12
N ARG A 137 -32.15 0.67 19.21
CA ARG A 137 -31.49 -0.49 18.59
C ARG A 137 -31.74 -0.59 17.08
N SER A 138 -32.10 0.52 16.45
CA SER A 138 -32.32 0.63 15.01
C SER A 138 -31.12 1.27 14.31
N ALA A 139 -31.10 1.27 12.98
CA ALA A 139 -30.08 2.01 12.24
C ALA A 139 -30.26 3.51 12.48
N GLU A 140 -29.18 4.20 12.86
CA GLU A 140 -29.20 5.64 13.05
C GLU A 140 -29.40 6.33 11.69
N GLU A 141 -30.40 7.21 11.61
CA GLU A 141 -30.76 7.89 10.38
C GLU A 141 -29.59 8.74 9.84
N GLY A 142 -29.27 8.61 8.56
CA GLY A 142 -28.16 9.33 7.91
C GLY A 142 -26.75 8.75 8.15
N SER A 143 -26.63 7.64 8.89
CA SER A 143 -25.34 7.00 9.20
C SER A 143 -24.88 5.95 8.17
N LEU A 144 -25.66 5.74 7.10
CA LEU A 144 -25.31 4.80 6.04
C LEU A 144 -24.06 5.30 5.31
N HIS A 145 -22.99 4.51 5.38
CA HIS A 145 -21.73 4.81 4.72
C HIS A 145 -21.23 3.56 4.00
N GLU A 146 -20.83 3.76 2.75
CA GLU A 146 -20.16 2.75 1.95
C GLU A 146 -18.70 3.14 1.80
N ILE A 147 -17.78 2.20 2.00
CA ILE A 147 -16.34 2.43 1.83
C ILE A 147 -15.77 1.40 0.84
N GLU A 148 -15.19 1.90 -0.24
CA GLU A 148 -14.49 1.06 -1.21
C GLU A 148 -13.09 0.74 -0.69
N PHE A 149 -12.59 -0.44 -1.05
CA PHE A 149 -11.24 -0.89 -0.71
C PHE A 149 -10.66 -1.77 -1.82
N ILE A 150 -9.33 -1.82 -1.86
CA ILE A 150 -8.62 -2.80 -2.67
C ILE A 150 -8.63 -4.12 -1.88
N LYS A 151 -9.08 -5.20 -2.53
CA LYS A 151 -9.15 -6.54 -1.94
C LYS A 151 -7.76 -7.02 -1.53
N ASP A 152 -7.67 -7.65 -0.37
CA ASP A 152 -6.50 -8.39 0.10
C ASP A 152 -6.36 -9.74 -0.58
N LYS A 153 -7.48 -10.33 -1.03
CA LYS A 153 -7.52 -11.59 -1.77
C LYS A 153 -8.14 -11.38 -3.15
N ILE A 154 -7.41 -11.79 -4.17
CA ILE A 154 -7.80 -11.68 -5.58
C ILE A 154 -7.88 -13.06 -6.22
N LYS A 155 -8.65 -13.17 -7.29
CA LYS A 155 -8.76 -14.40 -8.08
C LYS A 155 -8.87 -14.06 -9.56
N PHE A 156 -7.90 -14.49 -10.35
CA PHE A 156 -7.97 -14.49 -11.80
C PHE A 156 -8.69 -15.76 -12.29
N LYS A 157 -9.19 -15.76 -13.53
CA LYS A 157 -10.01 -16.86 -14.07
C LYS A 157 -9.27 -18.20 -14.09
N GLN A 158 -7.95 -18.15 -14.30
CA GLN A 158 -7.02 -19.27 -14.35
C GLN A 158 -6.56 -19.76 -12.98
N ASP A 159 -6.83 -19.03 -11.90
CA ASP A 159 -6.38 -19.40 -10.56
C ASP A 159 -7.24 -20.51 -9.97
N LYS A 160 -6.60 -21.49 -9.30
CA LYS A 160 -7.28 -22.59 -8.58
C LYS A 160 -8.11 -22.08 -7.39
N GLY A 161 -7.70 -20.97 -6.79
CA GLY A 161 -8.34 -20.37 -5.63
C GLY A 161 -7.95 -18.90 -5.46
N PRO A 162 -8.58 -18.18 -4.52
CA PRO A 162 -8.14 -16.82 -4.19
C PRO A 162 -6.73 -16.82 -3.61
N LYS A 163 -5.94 -15.82 -3.97
CA LYS A 163 -4.56 -15.61 -3.48
C LYS A 163 -4.39 -14.16 -3.02
N PRO A 164 -3.38 -13.86 -2.18
CA PRO A 164 -3.13 -12.49 -1.73
C PRO A 164 -2.91 -11.53 -2.90
N ALA A 165 -3.43 -10.32 -2.82
CA ALA A 165 -3.10 -9.23 -3.72
C ALA A 165 -1.63 -8.85 -3.53
N VAL A 166 -0.92 -8.63 -4.63
CA VAL A 166 0.47 -8.15 -4.61
C VAL A 166 0.54 -6.81 -5.31
N PHE A 167 1.23 -5.88 -4.68
CA PHE A 167 1.52 -4.57 -5.22
C PHE A 167 2.99 -4.47 -5.57
N ILE A 168 3.27 -4.10 -6.82
CA ILE A 168 4.63 -3.88 -7.30
C ILE A 168 4.94 -2.39 -7.38
N GLY A 169 6.10 -2.03 -6.86
CA GLY A 169 6.68 -0.70 -6.99
C GLY A 169 8.19 -0.75 -6.87
N TYR A 170 8.79 0.43 -6.76
CA TYR A 170 10.22 0.61 -6.65
C TYR A 170 10.53 1.63 -5.56
N PHE A 171 11.61 1.41 -4.83
CA PHE A 171 12.28 2.48 -4.12
C PHE A 171 13.72 2.64 -4.59
N PHE A 172 14.18 3.86 -4.45
CA PHE A 172 15.55 4.27 -4.76
C PHE A 172 16.13 4.82 -3.48
N THR A 173 17.33 4.38 -3.09
CA THR A 173 18.04 4.93 -1.93
C THR A 173 19.44 5.39 -2.34
N LYS A 174 19.94 6.46 -1.71
CA LYS A 174 21.31 6.94 -1.92
C LYS A 174 22.37 6.03 -1.29
N SER A 175 21.98 5.30 -0.24
CA SER A 175 22.85 4.37 0.47
C SER A 175 22.04 3.24 1.08
N ASN A 176 22.68 2.09 1.26
CA ASN A 176 22.16 0.99 2.06
C ASN A 176 23.35 0.41 2.84
N PRO A 177 23.42 0.56 4.18
CA PRO A 177 22.40 1.16 5.05
C PRO A 177 22.24 2.68 4.89
N LEU A 178 21.05 3.18 5.22
CA LEU A 178 20.73 4.59 5.35
C LEU A 178 20.89 5.01 6.81
N LYS A 179 21.75 5.99 7.07
CA LYS A 179 21.95 6.56 8.41
C LYS A 179 21.21 7.88 8.55
N VAL A 180 20.32 7.95 9.53
CA VAL A 180 19.53 9.13 9.88
C VAL A 180 20.06 9.67 11.20
N ASN A 181 20.74 10.82 11.14
CA ASN A 181 21.25 11.50 12.33
C ASN A 181 20.20 12.47 12.87
N LEU A 182 19.87 12.35 14.14
CA LEU A 182 18.91 13.19 14.83
C LEU A 182 19.64 14.23 15.68
N SER A 183 19.02 15.40 15.86
CA SER A 183 19.65 16.55 16.52
C SER A 183 19.98 16.36 18.01
N ASN A 184 19.54 15.26 18.62
CA ASN A 184 19.84 14.88 20.00
C ASN A 184 21.02 13.88 20.10
N GLY A 185 21.76 13.65 19.01
CA GLY A 185 22.85 12.68 18.96
C GLY A 185 22.40 11.24 18.74
N LEU A 186 21.09 10.98 18.62
CA LEU A 186 20.58 9.67 18.25
C LEU A 186 20.82 9.44 16.75
N SER A 187 21.30 8.25 16.38
CA SER A 187 21.35 7.82 14.98
C SER A 187 20.45 6.61 14.78
N VAL A 188 19.72 6.61 13.66
CA VAL A 188 18.91 5.46 13.23
C VAL A 188 19.55 4.90 11.97
N GLU A 189 19.94 3.64 12.02
CA GLU A 189 20.43 2.90 10.86
C GLU A 189 19.28 2.07 10.28
N ILE A 190 19.04 2.25 8.99
CA ILE A 190 18.01 1.55 8.24
C ILE A 190 18.70 0.72 7.17
N LEU A 191 18.59 -0.60 7.26
CA LEU A 191 19.13 -1.54 6.29
C LEU A 191 17.98 -2.22 5.57
N PHE A 192 17.96 -2.08 4.24
CA PHE A 192 17.02 -2.79 3.38
C PHE A 192 17.62 -4.13 2.97
N GLU A 193 16.96 -5.21 3.35
CA GLU A 193 17.30 -6.58 2.97
C GLU A 193 16.28 -7.09 1.93
N ARG A 194 16.42 -8.35 1.52
CA ARG A 194 15.55 -8.95 0.49
C ARG A 194 14.07 -8.92 0.93
N ASP A 195 13.80 -9.37 2.15
CA ASP A 195 12.44 -9.62 2.64
C ASP A 195 12.11 -8.82 3.91
N SER A 196 13.00 -7.93 4.33
CA SER A 196 12.82 -7.15 5.55
C SER A 196 13.52 -5.80 5.51
N ILE A 197 13.12 -4.94 6.44
CA ILE A 197 13.79 -3.68 6.76
C ILE A 197 14.30 -3.82 8.19
N LYS A 198 15.61 -3.70 8.37
CA LYS A 198 16.24 -3.65 9.69
C LYS A 198 16.39 -2.22 10.15
N ILE A 199 15.90 -1.95 11.36
CA ILE A 199 15.97 -0.63 12.00
C ILE A 199 16.71 -0.80 13.31
N ASN A 200 17.92 -0.24 13.40
CA ASN A 200 18.81 -0.43 14.55
C ASN A 200 18.99 -1.91 14.94
N GLY A 201 19.03 -2.81 13.95
CA GLY A 201 19.17 -4.26 14.14
C GLY A 201 17.85 -5.03 14.30
N THR A 202 16.73 -4.36 14.56
CA THR A 202 15.40 -4.99 14.63
C THR A 202 14.85 -5.20 13.22
N SER A 203 14.59 -6.45 12.85
CA SER A 203 14.02 -6.81 11.54
C SER A 203 12.50 -6.64 11.55
N LEU A 204 11.97 -6.00 10.51
CA LEU A 204 10.55 -5.78 10.28
C LEU A 204 10.20 -6.20 8.84
N ASP A 205 9.14 -6.97 8.69
CA ASP A 205 8.64 -7.54 7.42
C ASP A 205 7.27 -6.98 7.01
N GLU A 206 6.62 -6.21 7.89
CA GLU A 206 5.30 -5.63 7.65
C GLU A 206 5.30 -4.09 7.68
N ILE A 207 4.46 -3.49 6.82
CA ILE A 207 4.15 -2.05 6.83
C ILE A 207 2.64 -1.85 6.72
N TRP A 208 2.11 -0.89 7.46
CA TRP A 208 0.70 -0.47 7.36
C TRP A 208 0.57 0.71 6.41
N VAL A 209 -0.27 0.59 5.39
CA VAL A 209 -0.38 1.59 4.31
C VAL A 209 -1.83 1.99 4.09
N GLY A 210 -2.10 3.29 4.26
CA GLY A 210 -3.47 3.81 4.17
C GLY A 210 -4.27 3.41 5.41
N GLY A 211 -5.50 2.97 5.18
CA GLY A 211 -6.37 2.41 6.20
C GLY A 211 -7.39 3.39 6.75
N GLU A 212 -8.57 2.85 7.07
CA GLU A 212 -9.59 3.46 7.91
C GLU A 212 -9.65 2.60 9.17
N ARG A 213 -9.10 3.12 10.28
CA ARG A 213 -8.84 2.33 11.51
C ARG A 213 -10.09 1.70 12.10
N ASN A 214 -11.26 2.29 11.84
CA ASN A 214 -12.55 1.79 12.30
C ASN A 214 -12.98 0.49 11.62
N TYR A 215 -12.44 0.18 10.44
CA TYR A 215 -12.86 -0.98 9.62
C TYR A 215 -11.74 -2.01 9.40
N GLY A 216 -10.58 -1.85 10.06
CA GLY A 216 -9.47 -2.80 9.97
C GLY A 216 -8.79 -2.81 8.60
N PHE A 217 -8.84 -1.72 7.85
CA PHE A 217 -8.13 -1.58 6.59
C PHE A 217 -6.68 -1.09 6.79
N GLY A 218 -5.79 -1.50 5.89
CA GLY A 218 -4.42 -0.99 5.73
C GLY A 218 -3.29 -1.88 6.24
#